data_AF-A0ABD0C1V8-F1
#
_entry.id   AF-A0ABD0C1V8-F1
#
_cell.length_a   1.000
_cell.length_b   1.000
_cell.length_c   1.000
_cell.angle_alpha   90.00
_cell.angle_beta   90.00
_cell.angle_gamma   90.00
#
_symmetry.space_group_name_H-M   'P 1'
#
loop_
_entity.id
_entity.type
_entity.pdbx_description
1 polymer ?
#
loop_
_entity_poly.entity_id
_entity_poly.type
_entity_poly.pdbx_seq_one_letter_code
_entity_poly.pdbx_strand_id
1 'polypeptide(L)'
;MTMEKEKISQVNFKMPEKDKKEVTAIFKYYGLDLSTGIKMYLKEVQHTKSIPLTLKSVTELDRAIAEADRGDFAGEFDSLEDFNKAFDKEIKNEN
;
A
#
# COMPACT_ATOMS: atom_id res chain seq x y z
N MET A 1 42.17 18.92 15.38
CA MET A 1 40.75 18.56 15.45
C MET A 1 40.60 17.24 14.72
N THR A 2 40.48 16.14 15.46
CA THR A 2 40.35 14.80 14.87
C THR A 2 38.91 14.65 14.43
N MET A 3 38.66 14.61 13.12
CA MET A 3 37.34 14.29 12.57
C MET A 3 37.05 12.84 12.94
N GLU A 4 36.11 12.60 13.83
CA GLU A 4 35.65 11.25 14.16
C GLU A 4 35.07 10.65 12.87
N LYS A 5 35.68 9.57 12.37
CA LYS A 5 35.16 8.88 11.17
C LYS A 5 33.73 8.45 11.48
N GLU A 6 32.77 8.87 10.65
CA GLU A 6 31.39 8.41 10.75
C GLU A 6 31.35 6.88 10.80
N LYS A 7 30.72 6.35 11.85
CA LYS A 7 30.53 4.91 12.03
C LYS A 7 29.49 4.44 11.03
N ILE A 8 29.92 3.69 10.03
CA ILE A 8 29.04 3.12 9.00
C ILE A 8 28.35 1.88 9.56
N SER A 9 27.02 1.84 9.46
CA SER A 9 26.19 0.68 9.79
C SER A 9 25.68 0.01 8.51
N GLN A 10 25.78 -1.32 8.44
CA GLN A 10 25.27 -2.09 7.31
C GLN A 10 23.79 -2.45 7.51
N VAL A 11 23.00 -2.27 6.45
CA VAL A 11 21.58 -2.68 6.40
C VAL A 11 21.43 -3.82 5.40
N ASN A 12 20.82 -4.92 5.81
CA ASN A 12 20.53 -6.07 4.96
C ASN A 12 19.01 -6.23 4.83
N PHE A 13 18.50 -6.37 3.60
CA PHE A 13 17.08 -6.58 3.32
C PHE A 13 16.88 -7.76 2.37
N LYS A 14 15.77 -8.47 2.53
CA LYS A 14 15.33 -9.54 1.64
C LYS A 14 14.08 -9.07 0.89
N MET A 15 13.99 -9.39 -0.40
CA MET A 15 12.78 -9.18 -1.18
C MET A 15 12.66 -10.26 -2.27
N PRO A 16 11.46 -10.53 -2.79
CA PRO A 16 11.28 -11.42 -3.94
C PRO A 16 12.11 -10.95 -5.15
N GLU A 17 12.66 -11.90 -5.90
CA GLU A 17 13.54 -11.58 -7.04
C GLU A 17 12.81 -10.80 -8.14
N LYS A 18 11.53 -11.11 -8.35
CA LYS A 18 10.67 -10.40 -9.32
C LYS A 18 10.60 -8.91 -8.98
N ASP A 19 10.21 -8.58 -7.76
CA ASP A 19 10.06 -7.20 -7.29
C ASP A 19 11.39 -6.44 -7.35
N LYS A 20 12.50 -7.12 -7.00
CA LYS A 20 13.84 -6.55 -7.12
C LYS A 20 14.17 -6.14 -8.54
N LYS A 21 13.86 -6.99 -9.52
CA LYS A 21 14.13 -6.72 -10.95
C LYS A 21 13.30 -5.55 -11.44
N GLU A 22 12.02 -5.51 -11.07
CA GLU A 22 11.10 -4.44 -11.43
C GLU A 22 11.54 -3.09 -10.87
N VAL A 23 11.75 -2.99 -9.56
CA VAL A 23 12.16 -1.74 -8.89
C VAL A 23 13.54 -1.28 -9.37
N THR A 24 14.47 -2.22 -9.63
CA THR A 24 15.78 -1.88 -10.21
C THR A 24 15.65 -1.25 -11.60
N ALA A 25 14.72 -1.74 -12.44
CA ALA A 25 14.50 -1.17 -13.77
C ALA A 25 13.96 0.26 -13.70
N ILE A 26 13.03 0.52 -12.77
CA ILE A 26 12.49 1.87 -12.52
C ILE A 26 13.60 2.81 -12.08
N PHE A 27 14.42 2.45 -11.09
CA PHE A 27 15.52 3.33 -10.67
C PHE A 27 16.55 3.56 -11.78
N LYS A 28 16.88 2.51 -12.56
CA LYS A 28 17.79 2.65 -13.71
C LYS A 28 17.28 3.60 -14.77
N TYR A 29 15.97 3.63 -15.01
CA TYR A 29 15.36 4.60 -15.94
C TYR A 29 15.65 6.04 -15.52
N TYR A 30 15.69 6.31 -14.21
CA TYR A 30 16.07 7.62 -13.65
C TYR A 30 17.59 7.78 -13.41
N GLY A 31 18.42 6.85 -13.87
CA GLY A 31 19.88 6.89 -13.69
C GLY A 31 20.35 6.57 -12.27
N LEU A 32 19.52 5.92 -11.46
CA LEU A 32 19.81 5.56 -10.08
C LEU A 32 20.01 4.06 -9.92
N ASP A 33 20.92 3.66 -9.03
CA ASP A 33 20.98 2.28 -8.56
C ASP A 33 20.03 2.07 -7.38
N LEU A 34 19.66 0.80 -7.14
CA LEU A 34 18.71 0.42 -6.09
C LEU A 34 19.15 0.90 -4.70
N SER A 35 20.45 0.87 -4.39
CA SER A 35 20.94 1.31 -3.08
C SER A 35 20.83 2.82 -2.90
N THR A 36 21.07 3.59 -3.97
CA THR A 36 20.84 5.05 -3.96
C THR A 36 19.37 5.37 -3.77
N GLY A 37 18.47 4.69 -4.47
CA GLY A 37 17.02 4.85 -4.29
C GLY A 37 16.56 4.60 -2.85
N ILE A 38 17.05 3.52 -2.23
CA ILE A 38 16.74 3.21 -0.81
C ILE A 38 17.30 4.29 0.12
N LYS A 39 18.53 4.77 -0.11
CA LYS A 39 19.13 5.83 0.70
C LYS A 39 18.34 7.13 0.60
N MET A 40 17.86 7.49 -0.60
CA MET A 40 17.01 8.67 -0.79
C MET A 40 15.73 8.57 0.02
N TYR A 41 15.05 7.43 -0.03
CA TYR A 41 13.86 7.18 0.79
C TYR A 41 14.14 7.34 2.28
N LEU A 42 15.20 6.71 2.79
CA LEU A 42 15.58 6.83 4.21
C LEU A 42 15.98 8.26 4.59
N LYS A 43 16.59 9.01 3.67
CA LYS A 43 16.95 10.41 3.88
C LYS A 43 15.71 11.29 3.98
N GLU A 44 14.71 11.05 3.14
CA GLU A 44 13.42 11.73 3.18
C GLU A 44 12.72 11.48 4.52
N VAL A 45 12.65 10.21 4.97
CA VAL A 45 12.13 9.86 6.30
C VAL A 45 12.86 10.61 7.42
N GLN A 46 14.19 10.70 7.33
CA GLN A 46 14.99 11.43 8.31
C GLN A 46 14.71 12.94 8.28
N HIS A 47 14.49 13.51 7.08
CA HIS A 47 14.28 14.93 6.85
C HIS A 47 12.88 15.37 7.33
N THR A 48 11.84 14.63 6.94
CA THR A 48 10.44 14.98 7.23
C THR A 48 9.97 14.48 8.60
N LYS A 49 10.73 13.56 9.23
CA LYS A 49 10.30 12.83 10.45
C LYS A 49 8.98 12.09 10.26
N SER A 50 8.67 11.72 9.03
CA SER A 50 7.43 11.03 8.65
C SER A 50 7.72 9.98 7.58
N ILE A 51 6.77 9.06 7.37
CA ILE A 51 6.85 8.11 6.26
C ILE A 51 6.38 8.86 5.00
N PRO A 52 7.21 9.01 3.95
CA PRO A 52 6.88 9.75 2.73
C PRO A 52 6.07 8.87 1.77
N LEU A 53 5.10 8.16 2.33
CA LEU A 53 4.12 7.36 1.61
C LEU A 53 2.78 7.76 2.20
N THR A 54 1.78 7.98 1.36
CA THR A 54 0.41 8.03 1.85
C THR A 54 0.05 6.62 2.30
N LEU A 55 0.18 6.36 3.60
CA LEU A 55 -0.34 5.15 4.22
C LEU A 55 -1.86 5.23 4.13
N LYS A 56 -2.42 4.72 3.02
CA LYS A 56 -3.85 4.49 2.94
C LYS A 56 -4.15 3.32 3.87
N SER A 57 -4.72 3.60 5.03
CA SER A 57 -5.48 2.58 5.74
C SER A 57 -6.53 2.07 4.76
N VAL A 58 -6.54 0.77 4.46
CA VAL A 58 -7.65 0.18 3.70
C VAL A 58 -8.89 0.41 4.54
N THR A 59 -9.68 1.41 4.17
CA THR A 59 -10.93 1.72 4.85
C THR A 59 -11.97 0.66 4.49
N GLU A 60 -13.04 0.56 5.27
CA GLU A 60 -14.19 -0.28 4.89
C GLU A 60 -14.73 0.11 3.51
N LEU A 61 -14.60 1.39 3.12
CA LEU A 61 -14.93 1.88 1.79
C LEU A 61 -13.95 1.36 0.71
N ASP A 62 -12.64 1.39 0.96
CA ASP A 62 -11.65 0.82 0.02
C ASP A 62 -11.89 -0.68 -0.19
N ARG A 63 -12.31 -1.38 0.88
CA ARG A 63 -12.68 -2.79 0.83
C ARG A 63 -13.96 -3.00 0.00
N ALA A 64 -15.00 -2.22 0.24
CA ALA A 64 -16.26 -2.29 -0.51
C ALA A 64 -16.05 -1.98 -2.01
N ILE A 65 -15.19 -1.01 -2.34
CA ILE A 65 -14.80 -0.71 -3.73
C ILE A 65 -14.07 -1.91 -4.35
N ALA A 66 -13.14 -2.52 -3.64
CA ALA A 66 -12.42 -3.70 -4.12
C ALA A 66 -13.32 -4.96 -4.23
N GLU A 67 -14.33 -5.10 -3.39
CA GLU A 67 -15.36 -6.14 -3.48
C GLU A 67 -16.25 -5.92 -4.71
N ALA A 68 -16.72 -4.69 -4.93
CA ALA A 68 -17.48 -4.31 -6.13
C ALA A 68 -16.68 -4.51 -7.44
N ASP A 69 -15.41 -4.09 -7.49
CA ASP A 69 -14.52 -4.27 -8.66
C ASP A 69 -14.29 -5.76 -8.99
N ARG A 70 -14.36 -6.65 -7.98
CA ARG A 70 -14.25 -8.10 -8.16
C ARG A 70 -15.58 -8.77 -8.48
N GLY A 71 -16.67 -8.00 -8.56
CA GLY A 71 -18.02 -8.52 -8.76
C GLY A 71 -18.60 -9.24 -7.53
N ASP A 72 -18.00 -9.04 -6.36
CA ASP A 72 -18.39 -9.64 -5.09
C ASP A 72 -19.34 -8.70 -4.34
N PHE A 73 -20.54 -8.53 -4.88
CA PHE A 73 -21.62 -7.73 -4.29
C PHE A 73 -22.88 -8.57 -4.12
N ALA A 74 -23.81 -8.12 -3.28
CA ALA A 74 -25.03 -8.86 -2.91
C ALA A 74 -26.02 -9.14 -4.07
N GLY A 75 -25.64 -8.87 -5.31
CA GLY A 75 -26.44 -9.03 -6.52
C GLY A 75 -26.99 -7.72 -7.07
N GLU A 76 -27.56 -7.81 -8.27
CA GLU A 76 -28.34 -6.73 -8.89
C GLU A 76 -29.80 -6.84 -8.43
N PHE A 77 -30.47 -5.70 -8.23
CA PHE A 77 -31.87 -5.66 -7.81
C PHE A 77 -32.69 -4.92 -8.86
N ASP A 78 -33.80 -5.52 -9.26
CA ASP A 78 -34.68 -4.96 -10.30
C ASP A 78 -35.55 -3.79 -9.79
N SER A 79 -35.67 -3.63 -8.46
CA SER A 79 -36.47 -2.56 -7.86
C SER A 79 -36.00 -2.18 -6.44
N LEU A 80 -36.32 -0.95 -6.03
CA LEU A 80 -36.06 -0.46 -4.67
C LEU A 80 -36.82 -1.27 -3.61
N GLU A 81 -37.97 -1.84 -3.97
CA GLU A 81 -38.77 -2.69 -3.09
C GLU A 81 -38.08 -4.04 -2.84
N ASP A 82 -37.47 -4.65 -3.87
CA ASP A 82 -36.73 -5.91 -3.74
C ASP A 82 -35.44 -5.73 -2.95
N PHE A 83 -34.74 -4.61 -3.14
CA PHE A 83 -33.59 -4.24 -2.33
C PHE A 83 -33.95 -4.15 -0.84
N ASN A 84 -35.02 -3.41 -0.50
CA ASN A 84 -35.43 -3.22 0.89
C ASN A 84 -35.83 -4.55 1.56
N LYS A 85 -36.51 -5.44 0.82
CA LYS A 85 -36.86 -6.78 1.34
C LYS A 85 -35.61 -7.62 1.63
N ALA A 86 -34.60 -7.58 0.76
CA ALA A 86 -33.35 -8.30 0.98
C ALA A 86 -32.57 -7.73 2.16
N PHE A 87 -32.45 -6.40 2.23
CA PHE A 87 -31.76 -5.70 3.32
C PHE A 87 -32.42 -5.97 4.69
N ASP A 88 -33.74 -5.87 4.78
CA ASP A 88 -34.48 -6.14 6.02
C ASP A 88 -34.35 -7.60 6.48
N LYS A 89 -34.17 -8.54 5.54
CA LYS A 89 -33.98 -9.95 5.85
C LYS A 89 -32.59 -10.23 6.42
N GLU A 90 -31.55 -9.59 5.90
CA GLU A 90 -30.19 -9.70 6.42
C GLU A 90 -30.08 -9.10 7.82
N ILE A 91 -30.63 -7.89 8.04
CA ILE A 91 -30.63 -7.21 9.35
C ILE A 91 -31.36 -8.02 10.43
N LYS A 92 -32.39 -8.79 10.06
CA LYS A 92 -33.17 -9.63 10.99
C LYS A 92 -32.52 -10.99 11.29
N ASN A 93 -31.60 -11.47 10.46
CA ASN A 93 -30.90 -12.74 10.67
C ASN A 93 -29.67 -12.61 11.59
N GLU A 94 -29.21 -11.40 11.88
CA GLU A 94 -28.09 -11.12 12.80
C GLU A 94 -28.50 -10.87 14.26
N ASN A 95 -29.78 -11.07 14.64
CA ASN A 95 -30.30 -10.99 16.01
C ASN A 95 -30.74 -12.35 16.58
#